data_AF-A0A959P1F0-F1
#
_entry.id   AF-A0A959P1F0-F1
#
_cell.length_a   1.000
_cell.length_b   1.000
_cell.length_c   1.000
_cell.angle_alpha   90.00
_cell.angle_beta   90.00
_cell.angle_gamma   90.00
#
_symmetry.space_group_name_H-M   'P 1'
#
loop_
_entity.id
_entity.type
_entity.pdbx_description
1 polymer ?
#
loop_
_entity_poly.entity_id
_entity_poly.type
_entity_poly.pdbx_seq_one_letter_code
_entity_poly.pdbx_strand_id
1 'polypeptide(L)' 'MNNSYRKIQDEFNQVFSLPPNDLGNKKLTFVYKFVTHPLKRMPFLYIVPLSLLVAAGLYVLFGQLVIKLVSTLQNGF' A
#
# COMPACT_ATOMS: atom_id res chain seq x y z
N MET A 1 -23.46 3.53 -38.38
CA MET A 1 -23.18 2.95 -37.05
C MET A 1 -24.51 2.73 -36.34
N ASN A 2 -24.79 1.49 -35.92
CA ASN A 2 -26.11 1.04 -35.47
C ASN A 2 -26.47 1.65 -34.10
N ASN A 3 -27.71 2.10 -33.90
CA ASN A 3 -28.10 2.90 -32.73
C ASN A 3 -27.96 2.14 -31.39
N SER A 4 -28.11 0.81 -31.42
CA SER A 4 -27.85 -0.07 -30.27
C SER A 4 -26.40 -0.03 -29.79
N TYR A 5 -25.44 0.14 -30.70
CA TYR A 5 -24.03 0.18 -30.34
C TYR A 5 -23.70 1.41 -29.48
N ARG A 6 -24.29 2.56 -29.83
CA ARG A 6 -24.14 3.80 -29.05
C ARG A 6 -24.74 3.66 -27.67
N LYS A 7 -25.93 3.06 -27.57
CA LYS A 7 -26.60 2.85 -26.27
C LYS A 7 -25.80 1.94 -25.34
N ILE A 8 -25.24 0.84 -25.85
CA ILE A 8 -24.37 -0.05 -25.07
C ILE A 8 -23.09 0.68 -24.67
N GLN A 9 -22.51 1.48 -25.55
CA GLN A 9 -21.32 2.26 -25.25
C GLN A 9 -21.58 3.34 -24.19
N ASP A 10 -22.75 3.98 -24.21
CA ASP A 10 -23.16 4.97 -23.22
C ASP A 10 -23.47 4.33 -21.87
N GLU A 11 -24.12 3.17 -21.82
CA GLU A 11 -24.35 2.43 -20.58
C GLU A 11 -23.06 1.84 -20.01
N PHE A 12 -22.17 1.33 -20.87
CA PHE A 12 -20.84 0.90 -20.46
C PHE A 12 -20.05 2.07 -19.90
N ASN A 13 -20.07 3.23 -20.56
CA ASN A 13 -19.45 4.42 -20.02
C ASN A 13 -20.13 4.86 -18.72
N GLN A 14 -21.46 4.83 -18.56
CA GLN A 14 -22.09 5.21 -17.29
C GLN A 14 -21.70 4.27 -16.13
N VAL A 15 -21.74 2.95 -16.34
CA VAL A 15 -21.47 1.96 -15.30
C VAL A 15 -19.96 1.83 -15.01
N PHE A 16 -19.12 1.93 -16.03
CA PHE A 16 -17.65 1.85 -15.91
C PHE A 16 -16.94 3.21 -15.88
N SER A 17 -17.67 4.34 -15.89
CA SER A 17 -17.12 5.70 -15.69
C SER A 17 -16.70 5.98 -14.25
N LEU A 18 -16.78 5.00 -13.36
CA LEU A 18 -15.94 5.01 -12.17
C LEU A 18 -14.50 4.88 -12.67
N PRO A 19 -13.72 5.99 -12.70
CA PRO A 19 -12.36 5.90 -13.19
C PRO A 19 -11.69 4.88 -12.28
N PRO A 20 -11.03 3.83 -12.82
CA PRO A 20 -10.76 2.59 -12.09
C PRO A 20 -9.85 2.75 -10.86
N ASN A 21 -9.42 3.96 -10.51
CA ASN A 21 -8.65 4.32 -9.33
C ASN A 21 -8.81 5.81 -8.99
N ASP A 22 -10.02 6.36 -8.96
CA ASP A 22 -10.23 7.73 -8.47
C ASP A 22 -10.84 7.71 -7.06
N LEU A 23 -10.06 8.17 -6.08
CA LEU A 23 -10.47 8.25 -4.67
C LEU A 23 -11.31 9.52 -4.39
N GLY A 24 -11.87 10.15 -5.42
CA GLY A 24 -12.64 11.39 -5.33
C GLY A 24 -11.81 12.65 -5.00
N ASN A 25 -10.57 12.49 -4.53
CA ASN A 25 -9.63 13.58 -4.28
C ASN A 25 -8.38 13.42 -5.16
N LYS A 26 -8.12 14.41 -6.02
CA LYS A 26 -7.00 14.41 -6.97
C LYS A 26 -5.63 14.15 -6.31
N LYS A 27 -5.40 14.66 -5.09
CA LYS A 27 -4.13 14.43 -4.36
C LYS A 27 -4.04 12.98 -3.88
N LEU A 28 -5.12 12.45 -3.34
CA LEU A 28 -5.17 11.08 -2.82
C LEU A 28 -5.08 10.06 -3.96
N THR A 29 -5.75 10.34 -5.08
CA THR A 29 -5.65 9.58 -6.33
C THR A 29 -4.23 9.59 -6.89
N PHE A 30 -3.53 10.73 -6.84
CA PHE A 30 -2.13 10.82 -7.27
C PHE A 30 -1.21 9.97 -6.40
N VAL A 31 -1.29 10.11 -5.07
CA VAL A 31 -0.48 9.33 -4.13
C VAL A 31 -0.76 7.83 -4.27
N TYR A 32 -2.04 7.45 -4.35
CA TYR A 32 -2.44 6.07 -4.56
C TYR A 32 -1.85 5.50 -5.85
N LYS A 33 -2.00 6.20 -6.98
CA LYS A 33 -1.45 5.74 -8.27
C LYS A 33 0.08 5.68 -8.23
N PHE A 34 0.73 6.65 -7.59
CA PHE A 34 2.19 6.68 -7.45
C PHE A 34 2.73 5.50 -6.64
N VAL A 35 2.11 5.17 -5.50
CA VAL A 35 2.53 4.07 -4.62
C VAL A 35 2.16 2.70 -5.23
N THR A 36 0.99 2.58 -5.87
CA THR A 36 0.53 1.30 -6.41
C THR A 36 1.15 0.95 -7.77
N HIS A 37 1.62 1.94 -8.54
CA HIS A 37 2.27 1.70 -9.83
C HIS A 37 3.50 0.76 -9.76
N PRO A 38 4.49 0.99 -8.87
CA PRO A 38 5.62 0.07 -8.72
C PRO A 38 5.20 -1.30 -8.18
N LEU A 39 4.20 -1.34 -7.30
CA LEU A 39 3.63 -2.58 -6.75
C LEU A 39 2.98 -3.46 -7.81
N LYS A 40 2.35 -2.87 -8.84
CA LYS A 40 1.68 -3.62 -9.92
C LYS A 40 2.65 -4.27 -10.91
N ARG A 41 3.87 -3.72 -11.06
CA ARG A 41 4.85 -4.22 -12.04
C ARG A 41 5.71 -5.33 -11.46
N MET A 42 6.28 -5.13 -10.27
CA MET A 42 7.12 -6.11 -9.58
C MET A 42 7.11 -5.81 -8.07
N PRO A 43 6.16 -6.36 -7.30
CA PRO A 43 5.99 -6.03 -5.89
C PRO A 43 7.19 -6.48 -5.04
N PHE A 44 7.76 -7.65 -5.33
CA PHE A 44 8.85 -8.23 -4.54
C PHE A 44 10.12 -7.39 -4.53
N LEU A 45 10.43 -6.70 -5.64
CA LEU A 45 11.63 -5.88 -5.76
C LEU A 45 11.67 -4.75 -4.72
N TYR A 46 10.50 -4.24 -4.33
CA TYR A 46 10.38 -3.16 -3.33
C TYR A 46 9.99 -3.68 -1.94
N ILE A 47 9.14 -4.69 -1.87
CA ILE A 47 8.66 -5.24 -0.59
C ILE A 47 9.79 -5.92 0.19
N VAL A 48 10.67 -6.67 -0.48
CA VAL A 48 11.76 -7.41 0.18
C VAL A 48 12.80 -6.48 0.84
N PRO A 49 13.37 -5.47 0.16
CA PRO A 49 14.30 -4.56 0.82
C PRO A 49 13.60 -3.72 1.89
N LEU A 50 12.34 -3.32 1.67
CA LEU A 50 11.57 -2.57 2.67
C LEU A 50 11.31 -3.40 3.93
N SER A 51 10.94 -4.68 3.78
CA SER A 51 10.70 -5.57 4.93
C SER A 51 11.97 -5.86 5.71
N LEU A 52 13.12 -6.01 5.04
CA LEU A 52 14.43 -6.12 5.68
C LEU A 52 14.76 -4.88 6.50
N LEU A 53 14.56 -3.69 5.95
CA LEU A 53 14.78 -2.43 6.67
C LEU A 53 13.85 -2.29 7.88
N VAL A 54 12.58 -2.61 7.71
CA VAL A 54 11.60 -2.58 8.81
C VAL A 54 11.97 -3.59 9.89
N ALA A 55 12.32 -4.82 9.52
CA ALA A 55 12.73 -5.85 10.46
C ALA A 55 14.01 -5.45 11.23
N ALA A 56 15.01 -4.89 10.55
CA ALA A 56 16.22 -4.36 11.17
C ALA A 56 15.90 -3.20 12.13
N GLY A 57 15.04 -2.27 11.73
CA GLY A 57 14.59 -1.17 12.57
C GLY A 57 13.86 -1.65 13.82
N LEU A 58 12.94 -2.61 13.67
CA LEU A 58 12.23 -3.23 14.79
C LEU A 58 13.21 -3.96 15.73
N TYR A 59 14.17 -4.69 15.19
CA TYR A 59 15.19 -5.36 15.99
C TYR A 59 15.99 -4.38 16.85
N VAL A 60 16.39 -3.23 16.29
CA VAL A 60 17.11 -2.19 17.05
C VAL A 60 16.23 -1.56 18.13
N LEU A 61 14.98 -1.22 17.79
CA LEU A 61 14.04 -0.59 18.72
C LEU A 61 13.64 -1.51 19.87
N PHE A 62 13.26 -2.74 19.56
CA PHE A 62 12.74 -3.69 20.55
C PHE A 62 13.85 -4.51 21.22
N GLY A 63 15.00 -4.72 20.58
CA GLY A 63 16.11 -5.45 21.17
C GLY A 63 16.59 -4.81 22.48
N GLN A 64 16.77 -3.48 22.49
CA GLN A 64 17.12 -2.77 23.72
C GLN A 64 16.00 -2.81 24.78
N LEU A 65 14.75 -2.80 24.34
CA LEU A 65 13.59 -2.81 25.23
C LEU A 65 13.46 -4.16 25.94
N VAL A 66 13.66 -5.26 25.21
CA VAL A 66 13.70 -6.62 25.76
C VAL A 66 14.86 -6.78 26.74
N ILE A 67 16.06 -6.32 26.39
CA ILE A 67 17.23 -6.38 27.29
C ILE A 67 16.94 -5.59 28.58
N LYS A 68 16.44 -4.36 28.47
CA LYS A 68 16.11 -3.54 29.64
C LYS A 68 15.03 -4.16 30.51
N LEU A 69 13.98 -4.73 29.91
CA LEU A 69 12.93 -5.43 30.64
C LEU A 69 13.50 -6.61 31.41
N VAL A 70 14.28 -7.47 30.76
CA VAL A 70 14.91 -8.64 31.39
C VAL A 70 15.89 -8.21 32.48
N SER A 71 16.73 -7.21 32.24
CA SER A 71 17.66 -6.70 33.26
C SER A 71 16.93 -6.05 34.44
N THR A 72 15.79 -5.39 34.21
CA THR A 72 14.96 -4.85 35.31
C THR A 72 14.33 -5.98 36.10
N LEU A 73 13.86 -7.03 35.44
CA LEU A 73 13.26 -8.19 36.08
C LEU A 73 14.30 -9.03 36.86
N GLN A 74 15.52 -9.16 36.32
CA GLN A 74 16.61 -9.92 36.94
C GLN A 74 17.30 -9.18 38.09
N ASN A 75 17.41 -7.85 38.03
CA ASN A 75 17.98 -7.05 39.13
C ASN A 75 16.92 -6.57 40.13
N GLY A 76 15.64 -6.74 39.82
CA GLY A 76 14.51 -6.38 40.69
C GLY A 76 14.02 -7.52 41.58
N PHE A 77 14.60 -8.72 41.46
CA PHE A 77 14.37 -9.89 42.34
C PHE A 77 15.61 -10.17 43.18
#